data_AF-A0A417U2Y3-F1
#
_entry.id   AF-A0A417U2Y3-F1
#
_cell.length_a   1.000
_cell.length_b   1.000
_cell.length_c   1.000
_cell.angle_alpha   90.00
_cell.angle_beta   90.00
_cell.angle_gamma   90.00
#
_symmetry.space_group_name_H-M   'P 1'
#
loop_
_entity.id
_entity.type
_entity.pdbx_description
1 polymer ?
#
loop_
_entity_poly.entity_id
_entity_poly.type
_entity_poly.pdbx_seq_one_letter_code
_entity_poly.pdbx_strand_id
1 'polypeptide(L)'
;MKSYFGFSSHTNRTLSEEELQRNALLSDLEQTKKALEIAYAGFDNVTEPDLIDCYIYEVNSVLKRYKFLMEQAAHLCMLPEEKTTASVLNTEAPAATLIS
;
A
#
# COMPACT_ATOMS: atom_id res chain seq x y z
N MET A 1 -47.63 -3.51 -35.31
CA MET A 1 -46.17 -3.30 -35.45
C MET A 1 -45.48 -4.11 -34.38
N LYS A 2 -44.71 -5.13 -34.79
CA LYS A 2 -43.88 -5.93 -33.87
C LYS A 2 -42.54 -5.21 -33.76
N SER A 3 -42.32 -4.53 -32.64
CA SER A 3 -41.03 -3.89 -32.37
C SER A 3 -40.12 -4.91 -31.69
N TYR A 4 -39.07 -5.31 -32.39
CA TYR A 4 -38.00 -6.14 -31.88
C TYR A 4 -37.19 -5.32 -30.88
N PHE A 5 -37.45 -5.48 -29.58
CA PHE A 5 -36.49 -5.06 -28.56
C PHE A 5 -35.39 -6.12 -28.50
N GLY A 6 -34.40 -5.99 -29.38
CA GLY A 6 -33.10 -6.60 -29.17
C GLY A 6 -32.39 -5.79 -28.09
N PHE A 7 -32.53 -6.19 -26.82
CA PHE A 7 -31.67 -5.67 -25.78
C PHE A 7 -30.27 -6.25 -26.02
N SER A 8 -29.33 -5.38 -26.38
CA SER A 8 -27.92 -5.69 -26.56
C SER A 8 -27.43 -6.63 -25.47
N SER A 9 -26.96 -7.79 -25.89
CA SER A 9 -25.88 -8.48 -25.18
C SER A 9 -24.76 -7.50 -24.90
N HIS A 10 -24.17 -7.54 -23.70
CA HIS A 10 -22.77 -7.23 -23.35
C HIS A 10 -22.69 -6.45 -22.04
N THR A 11 -22.82 -7.13 -20.90
CA THR A 11 -21.95 -6.94 -19.72
C THR A 11 -22.23 -8.07 -18.74
N ASN A 12 -21.57 -9.21 -18.92
CA ASN A 12 -21.23 -10.12 -17.83
C ASN A 12 -20.27 -11.16 -18.41
N ARG A 13 -19.11 -10.67 -18.87
CA ARG A 13 -17.92 -11.52 -18.87
C ARG A 13 -17.61 -11.69 -17.39
N THR A 14 -17.96 -12.84 -16.82
CA THR A 14 -17.52 -13.28 -15.50
C THR A 14 -16.02 -13.08 -15.46
N LEU A 15 -15.56 -11.97 -14.86
CA LEU A 15 -14.14 -11.77 -14.60
C LEU A 15 -13.68 -12.96 -13.77
N SER A 16 -12.57 -13.59 -14.16
CA SER A 16 -12.02 -14.69 -13.39
C SER A 16 -11.78 -14.21 -11.96
N GLU A 17 -12.01 -15.06 -10.95
CA GLU A 17 -11.81 -14.68 -9.53
C GLU A 17 -10.41 -14.08 -9.30
N GLU A 18 -9.42 -14.56 -10.06
CA GLU A 18 -8.04 -14.06 -10.08
C GLU A 18 -7.91 -12.62 -10.61
N GLU A 19 -8.70 -12.23 -11.62
CA GLU A 19 -8.71 -10.87 -12.17
C GLU A 19 -9.37 -9.90 -11.18
N LEU A 20 -10.40 -10.34 -10.46
CA LEU A 20 -11.02 -9.55 -9.40
C LEU A 20 -10.05 -9.32 -8.24
N GLN A 21 -9.33 -10.37 -7.81
CA GLN A 21 -8.29 -10.28 -6.79
C GLN A 21 -7.15 -9.34 -7.21
N ARG A 22 -6.70 -9.43 -8.47
CA ARG A 22 -5.69 -8.52 -9.02
C ARG A 22 -6.16 -7.06 -9.01
N ASN A 23 -7.38 -6.80 -9.46
CA ASN A 23 -7.94 -5.45 -9.49
C ASN A 23 -8.13 -4.87 -8.07
N ALA A 24 -8.59 -5.68 -7.13
CA ALA A 24 -8.70 -5.29 -5.73
C ALA A 24 -7.32 -4.94 -5.14
N LEU A 25 -6.30 -5.76 -5.43
CA LEU A 25 -4.93 -5.52 -4.96
C LEU A 25 -4.33 -4.22 -5.53
N LEU A 26 -4.57 -3.93 -6.81
CA LEU A 26 -4.15 -2.67 -7.43
C LEU A 26 -4.83 -1.46 -6.79
N SER A 27 -6.14 -1.56 -6.54
CA SER A 27 -6.90 -0.53 -5.82
C SER A 27 -6.36 -0.32 -4.40
N ASP A 28 -6.06 -1.40 -3.69
CA ASP A 28 -5.52 -1.34 -2.33
C ASP A 28 -4.13 -0.69 -2.31
N LEU A 29 -3.29 -0.95 -3.32
CA LEU A 29 -1.98 -0.30 -3.48
C LEU A 29 -2.11 1.19 -3.70
N GLU A 30 -3.00 1.61 -4.61
CA GLU A 30 -3.25 3.02 -4.90
C GLU A 30 -3.77 3.75 -3.66
N GLN A 31 -4.72 3.13 -2.94
CA GLN A 31 -5.24 3.69 -1.69
C GLN A 31 -4.15 3.79 -0.62
N THR A 32 -3.30 2.78 -0.49
CA THR A 32 -2.19 2.78 0.47
C THR A 32 -1.17 3.87 0.14
N LYS A 33 -0.85 4.07 -1.15
CA LYS A 33 0.02 5.15 -1.60
C LYS A 33 -0.56 6.53 -1.29
N LYS A 34 -1.85 6.73 -1.58
CA LYS A 34 -2.54 7.99 -1.25
C LYS A 34 -2.56 8.26 0.25
N ALA A 35 -2.81 7.23 1.07
CA ALA A 35 -2.76 7.36 2.52
C ALA A 35 -1.36 7.76 2.99
N LEU A 36 -0.31 7.19 2.39
CA LEU A 36 1.07 7.53 2.70
C LEU A 36 1.38 8.99 2.36
N GLU A 37 0.95 9.47 1.20
CA GLU A 37 1.10 10.88 0.78
C GLU A 37 0.39 11.84 1.74
N ILE A 38 -0.82 11.48 2.20
CA ILE A 38 -1.57 12.27 3.18
C ILE A 38 -0.84 12.32 4.53
N ALA A 39 -0.34 11.18 5.02
CA ALA A 39 0.40 11.12 6.27
C ALA A 39 1.70 11.95 6.22
N TYR A 40 2.44 11.87 5.10
CA TYR A 40 3.63 12.71 4.89
C TYR A 40 3.28 14.20 4.83
N ALA A 41 2.22 14.59 4.11
CA ALA A 41 1.78 15.98 4.05
C ALA A 41 1.33 16.53 5.42
N GLY A 42 0.73 15.67 6.25
CA GLY A 42 0.38 16.00 7.63
C GLY A 42 1.62 16.18 8.52
N PHE A 43 2.60 15.29 8.38
CA PHE A 43 3.84 15.31 9.13
C PHE A 43 4.68 16.58 8.87
N ASP A 44 4.77 17.01 7.61
CA ASP A 44 5.60 18.18 7.20
C ASP A 44 5.20 19.48 7.90
N ASN A 45 3.93 19.61 8.30
CA ASN A 45 3.39 20.84 8.86
C ASN A 45 3.13 20.77 10.38
N VAL A 46 3.43 19.64 11.03
CA VAL A 46 3.12 19.44 12.44
C VAL A 46 4.31 19.80 13.34
N THR A 47 4.03 20.53 14.42
CA THR A 47 5.03 20.92 15.43
C THR A 47 4.77 20.32 16.81
N GLU A 48 3.60 19.71 17.00
CA GLU A 48 3.19 19.13 18.27
C GLU A 48 3.82 17.74 18.45
N PRO A 49 4.57 17.49 19.55
CA PRO A 49 5.34 16.26 19.73
C PRO A 49 4.48 15.00 19.74
N ASP A 50 3.30 15.04 20.37
CA ASP A 50 2.40 13.89 20.41
C ASP A 50 1.86 13.55 19.00
N LEU A 51 1.63 14.56 18.16
CA LEU A 51 1.18 14.36 16.78
C LEU A 51 2.32 13.89 15.87
N ILE A 52 3.55 14.34 16.10
CA ILE A 52 4.75 13.82 15.42
C ILE A 52 4.83 12.30 15.61
N ASP A 53 4.70 11.82 16.85
CA ASP A 53 4.72 10.38 17.14
C ASP A 53 3.55 9.63 16.50
N CYS A 54 2.35 10.24 16.50
CA CYS A 54 1.19 9.68 15.79
C CYS A 54 1.46 9.48 14.30
N TYR A 55 2.02 10.49 13.63
CA TYR A 55 2.34 10.42 12.21
C TYR A 55 3.50 9.47 11.90
N ILE A 56 4.52 9.37 12.77
CA ILE A 56 5.59 8.37 12.62
C ILE A 56 4.98 6.96 12.67
N TYR A 57 4.07 6.71 13.61
CA TYR A 57 3.38 5.43 13.70
C TYR A 57 2.49 5.18 12.48
N GLU A 58 1.75 6.19 12.04
CA GLU A 58 0.87 6.11 10.88
C GLU A 58 1.64 5.77 9.61
N VAL A 59 2.70 6.52 9.28
CA VAL A 59 3.59 6.26 8.14
C VAL A 59 4.16 4.85 8.21
N ASN A 60 4.65 4.41 9.36
CA ASN A 60 5.18 3.05 9.54
C ASN A 60 4.11 1.98 9.34
N SER A 61 2.88 2.21 9.79
CA SER A 61 1.76 1.28 9.62
C SER A 61 1.37 1.15 8.14
N VAL A 62 1.33 2.27 7.41
CA VAL A 62 1.01 2.32 5.99
C VAL A 62 2.12 1.67 5.15
N LEU A 63 3.39 1.91 5.49
CA LEU A 63 4.54 1.25 4.84
C LEU A 63 4.52 -0.28 5.03
N LYS A 64 4.17 -0.76 6.23
CA LYS A 64 4.00 -2.21 6.48
C LYS A 64 2.88 -2.79 5.61
N ARG A 65 1.73 -2.10 5.51
CA ARG A 65 0.64 -2.48 4.62
C ARG A 65 1.08 -2.50 3.16
N TYR A 66 1.80 -1.48 2.72
CA TYR A 66 2.32 -1.39 1.35
C TYR A 66 3.25 -2.56 1.03
N LYS A 67 4.21 -2.87 1.92
CA LYS A 67 5.10 -4.02 1.77
C LYS A 67 4.33 -5.34 1.66
N PHE A 68 3.33 -5.55 2.51
CA PHE A 68 2.50 -6.74 2.46
C PHE A 68 1.70 -6.86 1.14
N LEU A 69 1.15 -5.76 0.63
CA LEU A 69 0.46 -5.76 -0.66
C LEU A 69 1.42 -6.03 -1.82
N MET A 70 2.66 -5.53 -1.73
CA MET A 70 3.70 -5.83 -2.72
C MET A 70 4.13 -7.30 -2.69
N GLU A 71 4.26 -7.90 -1.51
CA GLU A 71 4.51 -9.33 -1.35
C GLU A 71 3.36 -10.15 -1.93
N GLN A 72 2.10 -9.78 -1.66
CA GLN A 72 0.94 -10.44 -2.28
C GLN A 72 0.94 -10.30 -3.80
N ALA A 73 1.27 -9.13 -4.33
CA ALA A 73 1.36 -8.90 -5.78
C ALA A 73 2.46 -9.76 -6.39
N ALA A 74 3.60 -9.85 -5.71
CA ALA A 74 4.69 -10.73 -6.08
C ALA A 74 4.24 -12.20 -6.06
N HIS A 75 3.56 -12.68 -5.03
CA HIS A 75 3.03 -14.05 -4.98
C HIS A 75 2.00 -14.36 -6.07
N LEU A 76 1.17 -13.39 -6.45
CA LEU A 76 0.23 -13.54 -7.55
C LEU A 76 0.91 -13.51 -8.93
N CYS A 77 2.09 -12.88 -9.04
CA CYS A 77 2.84 -12.74 -10.29
C CYS A 77 3.98 -13.77 -10.44
N MET A 78 4.53 -14.24 -9.32
CA MET A 78 5.61 -15.21 -9.18
C MET A 78 5.07 -16.47 -8.52
N LEU A 79 4.96 -17.54 -9.30
CA LEU A 79 5.16 -18.89 -8.75
C LEU A 79 6.64 -19.06 -8.34
N PRO A 80 6.93 -19.96 -7.40
CA PRO A 80 7.36 -19.68 -6.02
C PRO A 80 8.81 -19.18 -5.85
N GLU A 81 9.04 -18.60 -4.67
CA GLU A 81 10.31 -18.24 -3.99
C GLU A 81 11.18 -17.12 -4.59
N GLU A 82 11.25 -15.99 -3.88
CA GLU A 82 12.52 -15.51 -3.31
C GLU A 82 12.27 -14.42 -2.26
N LYS A 83 12.50 -14.78 -0.99
CA LYS A 83 12.67 -13.86 0.13
C LYS A 83 13.81 -12.88 -0.18
N THR A 84 13.49 -11.64 -0.57
CA THR A 84 14.49 -10.57 -0.56
C THR A 84 14.28 -9.67 0.65
N THR A 85 15.07 -10.00 1.67
CA THR A 85 15.58 -9.16 2.74
C THR A 85 15.63 -7.66 2.41
N ALA A 86 14.79 -6.88 3.07
CA ALA A 86 14.99 -5.43 3.24
C ALA A 86 15.02 -5.10 4.73
N SER A 87 16.12 -5.51 5.36
CA SER A 87 16.64 -4.95 6.60
C SER A 87 17.34 -3.62 6.27
N VAL A 88 16.67 -2.49 6.52
CA VAL A 88 17.35 -1.21 6.76
C VAL A 88 16.67 -0.58 7.98
N LEU A 89 17.04 -1.10 9.15
CA LEU A 89 16.86 -0.49 10.46
C LEU A 89 18.27 -0.12 10.91
N ASN A 90 18.69 1.10 10.57
CA ASN A 90 19.90 1.71 11.11
C ASN A 90 19.46 3.10 11.60
N THR A 91 18.77 3.16 12.75
CA THR A 91 19.30 3.55 14.07
C THR A 91 19.72 5.03 14.15
N GLU A 92 18.85 5.77 14.84
CA GLU A 92 19.08 6.92 15.72
C GLU A 92 20.48 7.59 15.73
N ALA A 93 20.48 8.90 15.47
CA ALA A 93 21.42 9.88 16.00
C ALA A 93 21.07 10.21 17.49
N PRO A 94 21.78 11.08 18.24
CA PRO A 94 23.19 11.50 18.29
C PRO A 94 23.76 11.42 19.75
N ALA A 95 25.02 11.87 19.92
CA ALA A 95 25.61 12.39 21.17
C ALA A 95 25.86 11.44 22.37
N ALA A 96 27.11 10.97 22.47
CA ALA A 96 27.76 10.73 23.76
C ALA A 96 29.17 11.32 23.74
N THR A 97 29.26 12.56 24.23
CA THR A 97 30.47 13.15 24.80
C THR A 97 30.98 12.26 25.94
N LEU A 98 32.29 12.02 26.03
CA LEU A 98 33.15 12.16 27.24
C LEU A 98 34.32 11.15 27.29
N ILE A 99 35.54 11.74 27.25
CA ILE A 99 36.75 11.41 28.05
C ILE A 99 37.54 10.13 27.72
N SER A 100 38.72 10.33 27.13
CA SER A 100 40.04 10.16 27.80
C SER A 100 41.13 10.91 27.04
#